data_AF-A0A2U1RHU4-F1
#
_entry.id   AF-A0A2U1RHU4-F1
#
_cell.length_a   1.000
_cell.length_b   1.000
_cell.length_c   1.000
_cell.angle_alpha   90.00
_cell.angle_beta   90.00
_cell.angle_gamma   90.00
#
_symmetry.space_group_name_H-M   'P 1'
#
loop_
_entity.id
_entity.type
_entity.pdbx_description
1 polymer ?
#
loop_
_entity_poly.entity_id
_entity_poly.type
_entity_poly.pdbx_seq_one_letter_code
_entity_poly.pdbx_strand_id
1 'polypeptide(L)' 'MEEQFVAITLHRLAGKMVCGAVILTRQPDRSWSGNCQKCGEEFRVEPDARFEGQVRAMRN' A
#
# COMPACT_ATOMS: atom_id res chain seq x y z
N MET A 1 14.88 -15.09 -6.44
CA MET A 1 14.08 -13.98 -6.96
C MET A 1 13.41 -13.38 -5.75
N GLU A 2 13.81 -12.19 -5.30
CA GLU A 2 13.11 -11.54 -4.19
C GLU A 2 11.67 -11.28 -4.62
N GLU A 3 10.72 -11.89 -3.92
CA GLU A 3 9.32 -11.68 -4.24
C GLU A 3 8.97 -10.22 -4.00
N GLN A 4 8.65 -9.50 -5.08
CA GLN A 4 8.22 -8.12 -4.96
C GLN A 4 6.84 -8.09 -4.30
N PHE A 5 6.81 -7.68 -3.04
CA PHE A 5 5.55 -7.55 -2.30
C PHE A 5 4.82 -6.30 -2.78
N VAL A 6 3.61 -6.52 -3.30
CA VAL A 6 2.70 -5.47 -3.76
C VAL A 6 1.41 -5.57 -2.95
N ALA A 7 0.96 -4.44 -2.42
CA ALA A 7 -0.34 -4.32 -1.74
C ALA A 7 -1.18 -3.25 -2.44
N ILE A 8 -2.47 -3.51 -2.63
CA ILE A 8 -3.40 -2.54 -3.20
C ILE A 8 -4.34 -2.07 -2.09
N THR A 9 -4.38 -0.76 -1.85
CA THR A 9 -5.32 -0.12 -0.91
C THR A 9 -6.09 1.00 -1.60
N LEU A 10 -7.04 1.62 -0.90
CA LEU A 10 -7.87 2.71 -1.42
C LEU A 10 -7.56 4.02 -0.71
N HIS A 11 -7.23 5.05 -1.47
CA HIS A 11 -7.18 6.41 -0.96
C HIS A 11 -8.61 6.94 -0.79
N ARG A 12 -9.00 7.28 0.44
CA ARG A 12 -10.30 7.88 0.78
C ARG A 12 -10.11 9.33 1.21
N LEU A 13 -10.90 10.24 0.65
CA LEU A 13 -10.93 11.65 1.05
C LEU A 13 -12.01 11.85 2.11
N ALA A 14 -11.71 12.63 3.15
CA ALA A 14 -12.68 12.94 4.20
C ALA A 14 -13.94 13.56 3.59
N GLY A 15 -15.11 12.97 3.90
CA GLY A 15 -16.41 13.44 3.40
C GLY A 15 -16.72 13.13 1.92
N LYS A 16 -15.89 12.36 1.20
CA LYS A 16 -16.13 11.96 -0.20
C LYS A 16 -16.04 10.45 -0.41
N MET A 17 -16.49 10.01 -1.60
CA MET A 17 -16.20 8.68 -2.15
C MET A 17 -14.68 8.47 -2.34
N VAL A 18 -14.29 7.19 -2.49
CA VAL A 18 -12.92 6.74 -2.79
C VAL A 18 -12.29 7.61 -3.89
N CYS A 19 -11.09 8.14 -3.62
CA CYS A 19 -10.31 8.91 -4.59
C CYS A 19 -9.78 7.99 -5.67
N GLY A 20 -9.00 6.97 -5.30
CA GLY A 20 -8.43 6.00 -6.23
C GLY A 20 -7.70 4.87 -5.52
N ALA A 21 -7.19 3.91 -6.28
CA ALA A 21 -6.32 2.88 -5.76
C ALA A 21 -4.93 3.42 -5.46
N VAL A 22 -4.29 2.87 -4.43
CA VAL A 22 -2.89 3.09 -4.06
C VAL A 22 -2.19 1.75 -4.18
N ILE A 23 -1.14 1.69 -4.98
CA ILE A 23 -0.30 0.50 -5.12
C ILE A 23 0.92 0.74 -4.25
N LEU A 24 1.03 -0.03 -3.16
CA LEU A 24 2.13 0.01 -2.24
C LEU A 24 3.15 -1.08 -2.61
N THR A 25 4.41 -0.69 -2.67
CA THR A 25 5.55 -1.60 -2.85
C THR A 25 6.39 -1.62 -1.59
N ARG A 26 6.82 -2.83 -1.18
CA ARG A 26 7.69 -2.97 -0.02
C ARG A 26 9.08 -2.46 -0.36
N GLN A 27 9.59 -1.59 0.51
CA GLN A 27 10.91 -0.97 0.41
C GLN A 27 11.98 -1.82 1.13
N PRO A 28 13.28 -1.59 0.86
CA PRO A 28 14.37 -2.34 1.52
C PRO A 28 14.40 -2.21 3.05
N ASP A 29 13.94 -1.07 3.59
CA ASP A 29 13.82 -0.81 5.03
C ASP A 29 12.57 -1.45 5.66
N ARG A 30 11.84 -2.28 4.89
CA ARG A 30 10.55 -2.91 5.24
C ARG A 30 9.38 -1.95 5.38
N SER A 31 9.56 -0.66 5.14
CA SER A 31 8.44 0.25 4.95
C SER A 31 7.72 -0.06 3.62
N TRP A 32 6.55 0.53 3.44
CA TRP A 32 5.81 0.45 2.19
C TRP A 32 5.56 1.85 1.68
N SER A 33 5.73 2.04 0.38
CA SER A 33 5.45 3.32 -0.26
C SER A 33 4.76 3.15 -1.60
N GLY A 34 4.01 4.18 -1.97
CA GLY A 34 3.29 4.24 -3.24
C GLY A 34 2.48 5.53 -3.36
N ASN A 35 1.81 5.67 -4.49
CA ASN A 35 1.02 6.86 -4.79
C ASN A 35 -0.40 6.48 -5.18
N CYS A 36 -1.36 7.33 -4.83
CA CYS A 36 -2.71 7.25 -5.39
C CYS A 36 -2.65 7.42 -6.90
N GLN A 37 -3.17 6.43 -7.63
CA GLN A 37 -3.14 6.42 -9.10
C GLN A 37 -4.01 7.51 -9.75
N LYS A 38 -4.83 8.21 -8.96
CA LYS A 38 -5.67 9.33 -9.43
C LYS A 38 -5.11 10.71 -9.12
N CYS A 39 -4.73 10.96 -7.86
CA CYS A 39 -4.31 12.31 -7.41
C CYS A 39 -2.80 12.43 -7.18
N GLY A 40 -2.04 11.35 -7.26
CA GLY A 40 -0.59 11.36 -7.07
C GLY A 40 -0.14 11.45 -5.61
N GLU A 41 -1.06 11.61 -4.65
CA GLU A 41 -0.74 11.71 -3.23
C GLU A 41 0.08 10.51 -2.75
N GLU A 42 1.15 10.79 -2.02
CA GLU A 42 2.08 9.80 -1.51
C GLU A 42 1.55 9.14 -0.25
N PHE A 43 1.69 7.82 -0.18
CA PHE A 43 1.34 7.00 0.97
C PHE A 43 2.60 6.28 1.43
N ARG A 44 2.85 6.37 2.73
CA ARG A 44 3.92 5.63 3.40
C ARG A 44 3.35 4.89 4.59
N VAL A 45 3.68 3.62 4.70
CA VAL A 45 3.37 2.78 5.86
C VAL A 45 4.70 2.37 6.46
N GLU A 46 4.96 2.79 7.69
CA GLU A 46 6.13 2.34 8.44
C GLU A 46 6.09 0.82 8.66
N PRO A 47 7.23 0.17 8.96
CA PRO A 47 7.27 -1.26 9.16
C PRO A 47 6.21 -1.75 10.17
N ASP A 48 5.19 -2.44 9.67
CA ASP A 48 4.05 -2.95 10.46
C ASP A 48 3.86 -4.45 10.17
N ALA A 49 4.13 -5.28 11.17
CA ALA A 49 4.02 -6.73 11.07
C ALA A 49 2.58 -7.20 10.82
N ARG A 50 1.57 -6.49 11.32
CA ARG A 50 0.16 -6.81 11.06
C ARG A 50 -0.19 -6.54 9.61
N PHE A 51 0.24 -5.40 9.08
CA PHE A 51 0.05 -5.06 7.67
C PHE A 51 0.77 -6.07 6.76
N GLU A 52 2.04 -6.38 7.02
CA GLU A 52 2.78 -7.40 6.27
C GLU A 52 2.09 -8.76 6.33
N GLY A 53 1.57 -9.17 7.50
CA GLY A 53 0.82 -10.40 7.67
C GLY A 53 -0.47 -10.44 6.84
N GLN A 54 -1.21 -9.34 6.80
CA GLN A 54 -2.40 -9.20 5.95
C GLN A 54 -2.06 -9.30 4.46
N VAL A 55 -1.01 -8.62 4.00
CA VAL A 55 -0.60 -8.68 2.59
C VAL A 55 -0.19 -10.11 2.20
N ARG A 56 0.54 -10.80 3.08
CA ARG A 56 0.92 -12.20 2.86
C ARG A 56 -0.30 -13.13 2.81
N ALA A 57 -1.28 -12.94 3.70
CA ALA A 57 -2.49 -13.76 3.71
C ALA A 57 -3.38 -13.59 2.46
N MET A 58 -3.25 -12.47 1.73
CA MET A 58 -3.99 -12.22 0.49
C MET A 58 -3.31 -12.78 -0.78
N ARG A 59 -2.05 -13.23 -0.70
CA ARG A 59 -1.35 -13.95 -1.77
C ARG A 59 -1.69 -15.44 -1.66
N ASN A 60 -2.76 -15.86 -2.32
CA ASN A 60 -3.03 -17.28 -2.56
C ASN A 60 -2.00 -17.86 -3.54
#